data_AF-A0AAW8QF92-F1
#
_entry.id   AF-A0AAW8QF92-F1
#
_cell.length_a   1.000
_cell.length_b   1.000
_cell.length_c   1.000
_cell.angle_alpha   90.00
_cell.angle_beta   90.00
_cell.angle_gamma   90.00
#
_symmetry.space_group_name_H-M   'P 1'
#
loop_
_entity.id
_entity.type
_entity.pdbx_description
1 polymer ?
#
loop_
_entity_poly.entity_id
_entity_poly.type
_entity_poly.pdbx_seq_one_letter_code
_entity_poly.pdbx_strand_id
1 'polypeptide(L)'
;MSKNKRERKERYWQNFEILSIFLSLIFIAAIWKMYPATLLEIDEDNKPIAVASKPSQHTGLSNDEKKSYFEKIGEKYGTYGDAYGSLNTLFSGWAFALLLISLFMQRQELQAQRKELAAQRDEISKANDIAEQQMLITEQQADLLEKQIKEAQVQNFFNILFPLLNRKKTYYEIADELPVFGSSAYRDSIKNESTFKTLHMAALKIYDNFEKSHGDGFIHKDEILKSLRKMIVEIPPYGLAYSYLKGTKYKEYFLYIINFIEKFEGIDKKDKEVGMSIFLSDFSTRELYIISLLTIENEILMEKVIEHKVFRSFIEADRNGNSVFSLLFSE
;
A
#
# COMPACT_ATOMS: atom_id res chain seq x y z
N MET A 1 -38.89 -11.35 11.83
CA MET A 1 -40.01 -12.02 12.54
C MET A 1 -40.32 -13.45 12.04
N SER A 2 -39.91 -13.84 10.81
CA SER A 2 -40.17 -15.17 10.24
C SER A 2 -39.21 -16.28 10.70
N LYS A 3 -37.92 -15.97 10.92
CA LYS A 3 -36.87 -16.94 11.32
C LYS A 3 -37.17 -17.62 12.67
N ASN A 4 -37.60 -16.82 13.66
CA ASN A 4 -37.92 -17.26 15.02
C ASN A 4 -39.18 -18.17 15.10
N LYS A 5 -40.12 -18.05 14.15
CA LYS A 5 -41.27 -18.97 14.02
C LYS A 5 -40.88 -20.32 13.43
N ARG A 6 -39.89 -20.35 12.52
CA ARG A 6 -39.40 -21.57 11.88
C ARG A 6 -38.56 -22.42 12.84
N GLU A 7 -37.63 -21.77 13.56
CA GLU A 7 -36.82 -22.41 14.60
C GLU A 7 -37.67 -22.99 15.73
N ARG A 8 -38.73 -22.28 16.16
CA ARG A 8 -39.67 -22.82 17.16
C ARG A 8 -40.41 -24.06 16.66
N LYS A 9 -40.77 -24.11 15.38
CA LYS A 9 -41.49 -25.24 14.78
C LYS A 9 -40.57 -26.46 14.64
N GLU A 10 -39.33 -26.26 14.23
CA GLU A 10 -38.31 -27.32 14.12
C GLU A 10 -37.95 -27.91 15.50
N ARG A 11 -37.77 -27.07 16.52
CA ARG A 11 -37.55 -27.53 17.91
C ARG A 11 -38.73 -28.36 18.45
N TYR A 12 -39.95 -28.01 18.07
CA TYR A 12 -41.16 -28.73 18.47
C TYR A 12 -41.23 -30.13 17.85
N TRP A 13 -40.81 -30.26 16.58
CA TRP A 13 -40.74 -31.54 15.88
C TRP A 13 -39.63 -32.43 16.45
N GLN A 14 -38.45 -31.89 16.76
CA GLN A 14 -37.38 -32.63 17.45
C GLN A 14 -37.82 -33.13 18.84
N ASN A 15 -38.48 -32.27 19.63
CA ASN A 15 -39.01 -32.68 20.93
C ASN A 15 -40.10 -33.75 20.80
N PHE A 16 -40.92 -33.68 19.76
CA PHE A 16 -41.92 -34.70 19.45
C PHE A 16 -41.29 -36.03 19.02
N GLU A 17 -40.21 -36.01 18.27
CA GLU A 17 -39.44 -37.22 17.89
C GLU A 17 -38.83 -37.90 19.11
N ILE A 18 -38.19 -37.14 20.00
CA ILE A 18 -37.62 -37.67 21.26
C ILE A 18 -38.74 -38.24 22.14
N LEU A 19 -39.84 -37.50 22.28
CA LEU A 19 -40.99 -37.94 23.06
C LEU A 19 -41.61 -39.21 22.47
N SER A 20 -41.72 -39.29 21.15
CA SER A 20 -42.23 -40.46 20.43
C SER A 20 -41.33 -41.66 20.71
N ILE A 21 -40.01 -41.53 20.55
CA ILE A 21 -39.06 -42.62 20.86
C ILE A 21 -39.19 -43.07 22.31
N PHE A 22 -39.32 -42.13 23.26
CA PHE A 22 -39.48 -42.45 24.68
C PHE A 22 -40.80 -43.17 24.98
N LEU A 23 -41.91 -42.70 24.40
CA LEU A 23 -43.23 -43.32 24.51
C LEU A 23 -43.23 -44.73 23.93
N SER A 24 -42.51 -44.89 22.82
CA SER A 24 -42.36 -46.13 22.08
C SER A 24 -41.58 -47.16 22.92
N LEU A 25 -40.52 -46.76 23.63
CA LEU A 25 -39.78 -47.60 24.59
C LEU A 25 -40.62 -47.97 25.82
N ILE A 26 -41.42 -47.02 26.33
CA ILE A 26 -42.35 -47.28 27.43
C ILE A 26 -43.42 -48.29 27.00
N PHE A 27 -43.93 -48.17 25.77
CA PHE A 27 -44.92 -49.10 25.22
C PHE A 27 -44.35 -50.51 25.09
N ILE A 28 -43.11 -50.64 24.62
CA ILE A 28 -42.38 -51.92 24.60
C ILE A 28 -42.23 -52.48 26.02
N ALA A 29 -41.79 -51.67 26.98
CA ALA A 29 -41.61 -52.12 28.36
C ALA A 29 -42.94 -52.51 29.01
N ALA A 30 -44.04 -51.83 28.67
CA ALA A 30 -45.38 -52.15 29.13
C ALA A 30 -45.88 -53.48 28.55
N ILE A 31 -45.67 -53.72 27.25
CA ILE A 31 -45.94 -55.02 26.63
C ILE A 31 -45.11 -56.10 27.32
N TRP A 32 -43.81 -55.88 27.52
CA TRP A 32 -42.91 -56.83 28.20
C TRP A 32 -43.34 -57.16 29.64
N LYS A 33 -43.92 -56.18 30.35
CA LYS A 33 -44.43 -56.35 31.72
C LYS A 33 -45.80 -57.05 31.77
N MET A 34 -46.65 -56.85 30.77
CA MET A 34 -47.99 -57.45 30.69
C MET A 34 -47.97 -58.87 30.10
N TYR A 35 -46.99 -59.17 29.25
CA TYR A 35 -46.85 -60.45 28.55
C TYR A 35 -46.80 -61.70 29.45
N PRO A 36 -46.11 -61.72 30.61
CA PRO A 36 -46.09 -62.89 31.49
C PRO A 36 -47.47 -63.23 32.05
N ALA A 37 -48.30 -62.22 32.32
CA ALA A 37 -49.65 -62.41 32.85
C ALA A 37 -50.58 -63.00 31.79
N THR A 38 -50.47 -62.57 30.53
CA THR A 38 -51.25 -63.16 29.42
C THR A 38 -50.84 -64.61 29.12
N LEU A 39 -49.57 -64.98 29.34
CA LEU A 39 -49.12 -66.37 29.20
C LEU A 39 -49.63 -67.27 30.34
N LEU A 40 -49.82 -66.71 31.54
CA LEU A 40 -50.41 -67.38 32.70
C LEU A 40 -51.93 -67.56 32.57
N GLU A 41 -52.63 -66.59 31.95
CA GLU A 41 -54.06 -66.68 31.67
C GLU A 41 -54.37 -67.75 30.61
N ILE A 42 -53.49 -67.92 29.61
CA ILE A 42 -53.52 -69.06 28.67
C ILE A 42 -53.18 -70.39 29.39
N ASP A 43 -52.46 -70.35 30.51
CA ASP A 43 -52.10 -71.52 31.32
C ASP A 43 -53.21 -71.93 32.30
N GLU A 44 -54.11 -71.02 32.68
CA GLU A 44 -55.17 -71.26 33.67
C GLU A 44 -56.25 -72.24 33.17
N ASP A 45 -56.43 -72.39 31.85
CA ASP A 45 -57.29 -73.43 31.25
C ASP A 45 -56.65 -74.84 31.28
N ASN A 46 -55.37 -74.97 31.64
CA ASN A 46 -54.68 -76.25 31.81
C ASN A 46 -54.03 -76.36 33.20
N LYS A 47 -54.81 -76.83 34.19
CA LYS A 47 -54.36 -77.13 35.55
C LYS A 47 -52.95 -77.73 35.60
N PRO A 48 -52.09 -77.33 36.57
CA PRO A 48 -50.77 -77.93 36.72
C PRO A 48 -50.94 -79.42 37.01
N ILE A 49 -50.30 -80.26 36.19
CA ILE A 49 -50.20 -81.68 36.45
C ILE A 49 -49.29 -81.84 37.68
N ALA A 50 -49.90 -82.22 38.81
CA ALA A 50 -49.17 -82.55 40.03
C ALA A 50 -48.24 -83.76 39.77
N VAL A 51 -46.96 -83.59 40.05
CA VAL A 51 -45.97 -84.67 39.95
C VAL A 51 -46.12 -85.58 41.17
N ALA A 52 -46.58 -86.82 40.94
CA ALA A 52 -46.46 -87.92 41.90
C ALA A 52 -45.72 -89.10 41.26
N SER A 53 -44.65 -89.52 41.93
CA SER A 53 -43.73 -90.60 41.58
C SER A 53 -44.33 -92.00 41.72
N LYS A 54 -44.08 -92.91 40.75
CA LYS A 54 -43.52 -94.26 40.98
C LYS A 54 -43.35 -95.06 39.67
N PRO A 55 -42.43 -96.07 39.64
CA PRO A 55 -42.08 -96.81 38.44
C PRO A 55 -42.96 -98.06 38.29
N SER A 56 -43.37 -98.42 37.07
CA SER A 56 -43.45 -99.84 36.63
C SER A 56 -43.85 -100.01 35.17
N GLN A 57 -43.17 -101.01 34.61
CA GLN A 57 -43.29 -101.75 33.36
C GLN A 57 -44.64 -101.78 32.62
N HIS A 58 -44.50 -101.84 31.30
CA HIS A 58 -45.48 -102.14 30.27
C HIS A 58 -46.41 -103.33 30.61
N THR A 59 -47.68 -103.24 30.23
CA THR A 59 -48.23 -103.98 29.08
C THR A 59 -49.69 -103.62 28.78
N GLY A 60 -49.94 -103.35 27.49
CA GLY A 60 -51.19 -103.58 26.78
C GLY A 60 -52.40 -102.74 27.16
N LEU A 61 -52.68 -101.66 26.42
CA LEU A 61 -54.04 -101.13 26.27
C LEU A 61 -54.22 -100.30 24.98
N SER A 62 -55.24 -100.73 24.23
CA SER A 62 -56.34 -99.94 23.66
C SER A 62 -56.02 -98.60 23.00
N ASN A 63 -56.42 -98.52 21.72
CA ASN A 63 -56.69 -97.28 20.99
C ASN A 63 -57.67 -96.41 21.80
N ASP A 64 -57.16 -95.31 22.37
CA ASP A 64 -57.97 -94.16 22.76
C ASP A 64 -57.08 -92.91 22.66
N GLU A 65 -57.60 -91.87 22.01
CA GLU A 65 -56.92 -90.65 21.59
C GLU A 65 -56.32 -89.82 22.74
N LYS A 66 -55.17 -90.21 23.29
CA LYS A 66 -54.41 -89.34 24.22
C LYS A 66 -53.00 -89.12 23.68
N LYS A 67 -52.79 -87.93 23.10
CA LYS A 67 -51.46 -87.39 22.71
C LYS A 67 -50.41 -87.71 23.78
N SER A 68 -49.22 -88.14 23.35
CA SER A 68 -48.12 -88.54 24.24
C SER A 68 -47.69 -87.38 25.14
N TYR A 69 -47.17 -87.67 26.35
CA TYR A 69 -46.73 -86.66 27.33
C TYR A 69 -45.72 -85.66 26.72
N PHE A 70 -44.80 -86.15 25.90
CA PHE A 70 -43.82 -85.31 25.19
C PHE A 70 -44.44 -84.44 24.11
N GLU A 71 -45.55 -84.87 23.51
CA GLU A 71 -46.28 -84.18 22.46
C GLU A 71 -47.12 -83.03 23.05
N LYS A 72 -47.72 -83.22 24.23
CA LYS A 72 -48.37 -82.15 25.00
C LYS A 72 -47.40 -81.08 25.48
N ILE A 73 -46.20 -81.49 25.90
CA ILE A 73 -45.10 -80.58 26.25
C ILE A 73 -44.66 -79.82 25.00
N GLY A 74 -44.41 -80.53 23.89
CA GLY A 74 -44.03 -79.93 22.61
C GLY A 74 -45.07 -78.94 22.06
N GLU A 75 -46.36 -79.25 22.14
CA GLU A 75 -47.43 -78.30 21.76
C GLU A 75 -47.48 -77.09 22.68
N LYS A 76 -47.36 -77.28 24.00
CA LYS A 76 -47.38 -76.17 24.96
C LYS A 76 -46.20 -75.22 24.74
N TYR A 77 -44.97 -75.74 24.65
CA TYR A 77 -43.78 -74.94 24.39
C TYR A 77 -43.68 -74.44 22.95
N GLY A 78 -44.24 -75.16 21.98
CA GLY A 78 -44.37 -74.73 20.58
C GLY A 78 -45.33 -73.53 20.43
N THR A 79 -46.47 -73.55 21.13
CA THR A 79 -47.42 -72.44 21.16
C THR A 79 -46.82 -71.19 21.81
N TYR A 80 -46.03 -71.36 22.88
CA TYR A 80 -45.23 -70.27 23.44
C TYR A 80 -44.18 -69.76 22.43
N GLY A 81 -43.49 -70.65 21.72
CA GLY A 81 -42.54 -70.30 20.65
C GLY A 81 -43.16 -69.51 19.50
N ASP A 82 -44.34 -69.89 19.03
CA ASP A 82 -45.09 -69.19 17.97
C ASP A 82 -45.51 -67.77 18.41
N ALA A 83 -45.91 -67.61 19.67
CA ALA A 83 -46.22 -66.30 20.25
C ALA A 83 -44.96 -65.39 20.28
N TYR A 84 -43.80 -65.92 20.69
CA TYR A 84 -42.53 -65.19 20.65
C TYR A 84 -42.07 -64.86 19.21
N GLY A 85 -42.38 -65.69 18.22
CA GLY A 85 -42.11 -65.42 16.80
C GLY A 85 -42.86 -64.19 16.28
N SER A 86 -44.13 -64.04 16.64
CA SER A 86 -44.94 -62.86 16.28
C SER A 86 -44.42 -61.57 16.92
N LEU A 87 -43.98 -61.64 18.18
CA LEU A 87 -43.41 -60.51 18.93
C LEU A 87 -42.06 -60.08 18.34
N ASN A 88 -41.18 -61.02 18.00
CA ASN A 88 -39.89 -60.74 17.34
C ASN A 88 -40.07 -60.10 15.96
N THR A 89 -41.10 -60.53 15.21
CA THR A 89 -41.43 -59.95 13.91
C THR A 89 -41.89 -58.49 14.06
N LEU A 90 -42.71 -58.21 15.09
CA LEU A 90 -43.14 -56.84 15.42
C LEU A 90 -41.95 -55.95 15.82
N PHE A 91 -41.04 -56.43 16.68
CA PHE A 91 -39.83 -55.68 17.04
C PHE A 91 -38.92 -55.42 15.84
N SER A 92 -38.76 -56.39 14.95
CA SER A 92 -37.96 -56.25 13.73
C SER A 92 -38.58 -55.22 12.76
N GLY A 93 -39.90 -55.25 12.58
CA GLY A 93 -40.62 -54.27 11.76
C GLY A 93 -40.53 -52.85 12.34
N TRP A 94 -40.51 -52.72 13.66
CA TRP A 94 -40.39 -51.43 14.34
C TRP A 94 -38.96 -50.87 14.31
N ALA A 95 -37.94 -51.71 14.51
CA ALA A 95 -36.55 -51.34 14.29
C ALA A 95 -36.32 -50.88 12.85
N PHE A 96 -36.94 -51.55 11.87
CA PHE A 96 -36.92 -51.15 10.47
C PHE A 96 -37.63 -49.80 10.23
N ALA A 97 -38.77 -49.56 10.88
CA ALA A 97 -39.46 -48.27 10.80
C ALA A 97 -38.63 -47.12 11.40
N LEU A 98 -37.97 -47.35 12.54
CA LEU A 98 -37.04 -46.38 13.14
C LEU A 98 -35.85 -46.08 12.21
N LEU A 99 -35.32 -47.10 11.52
CA LEU A 99 -34.24 -46.95 10.54
C LEU A 99 -34.69 -46.09 9.34
N LEU A 100 -35.90 -46.31 8.82
CA LEU A 100 -36.47 -45.49 7.74
C LEU A 100 -36.66 -44.02 8.15
N ILE A 101 -37.14 -43.77 9.37
CA ILE A 101 -37.28 -42.41 9.92
C ILE A 101 -35.90 -41.74 10.02
N SER A 102 -34.91 -42.46 10.55
CA SER A 102 -33.53 -41.97 10.66
C SER A 102 -32.94 -41.61 9.30
N LEU A 103 -33.11 -42.46 8.28
CA LEU A 103 -32.68 -42.17 6.91
C LEU A 103 -33.35 -40.93 6.33
N PHE A 104 -34.63 -40.72 6.62
CA PHE A 104 -35.35 -39.52 6.15
C PHE A 104 -34.82 -38.25 6.80
N MET A 105 -34.55 -38.28 8.11
CA MET A 105 -33.92 -37.17 8.83
C MET A 105 -32.50 -36.88 8.32
N GLN A 106 -31.67 -37.91 8.18
CA GLN A 106 -30.31 -37.78 7.63
C GLN A 106 -30.31 -37.17 6.22
N ARG A 107 -31.28 -37.54 5.38
CA ARG A 107 -31.44 -36.93 4.05
C ARG A 107 -31.78 -35.45 4.12
N GLN A 108 -32.66 -35.03 5.04
CA GLN A 108 -32.98 -33.62 5.21
C GLN A 108 -31.77 -32.82 5.72
N GLU A 109 -31.02 -33.37 6.68
CA GLU A 109 -29.81 -32.76 7.21
C GLU A 109 -28.75 -32.58 6.11
N LEU A 110 -28.50 -33.60 5.29
CA LEU A 110 -27.59 -33.50 4.13
C LEU A 110 -28.03 -32.42 3.14
N GLN A 111 -29.33 -32.26 2.91
CA GLN A 111 -29.85 -31.19 2.06
C GLN A 111 -29.65 -29.80 2.67
N ALA A 112 -29.81 -29.66 3.98
CA ALA A 112 -29.55 -28.41 4.70
C ALA A 112 -28.06 -28.05 4.67
N GLN A 113 -27.17 -29.02 4.97
CA GLN A 113 -25.71 -28.86 4.89
C GLN A 113 -25.26 -28.44 3.49
N ARG A 114 -25.81 -29.04 2.42
CA ARG A 114 -25.50 -28.64 1.04
C ARG A 114 -25.89 -27.19 0.74
N LYS A 115 -27.03 -26.72 1.26
CA LYS A 115 -27.46 -25.33 1.09
C LYS A 115 -26.55 -24.36 1.84
N GLU A 116 -26.15 -24.71 3.05
CA GLU A 116 -25.21 -23.90 3.85
C GLU A 116 -23.83 -23.83 3.20
N LEU A 117 -23.30 -24.95 2.71
CA LEU A 117 -22.04 -24.98 1.95
C LEU A 117 -22.12 -24.13 0.67
N ALA A 118 -23.26 -24.14 -0.04
CA ALA A 118 -23.46 -23.28 -1.21
C ALA A 118 -23.46 -21.79 -0.82
N ALA A 119 -24.11 -21.42 0.29
CA ALA A 119 -24.11 -20.06 0.81
C ALA A 119 -22.71 -19.61 1.26
N GLN A 120 -21.97 -20.45 1.97
CA GLN A 120 -20.58 -20.17 2.37
C GLN A 120 -19.67 -19.97 1.16
N ARG A 121 -19.83 -20.77 0.09
CA ARG A 121 -19.06 -20.59 -1.15
C ARG A 121 -19.35 -19.24 -1.81
N ASP A 122 -20.61 -18.81 -1.82
CA ASP A 122 -20.99 -17.49 -2.35
C ASP A 122 -20.41 -16.34 -1.51
N GLU A 123 -20.44 -16.46 -0.19
CA GLU A 123 -19.81 -15.48 0.72
C GLU A 123 -18.29 -15.42 0.52
N ILE A 124 -17.61 -16.57 0.39
CA ILE A 124 -16.17 -16.62 0.10
C ILE A 124 -15.87 -15.98 -1.26
N SER A 125 -16.67 -16.25 -2.29
CA SER A 125 -16.51 -15.62 -3.60
C SER A 125 -16.59 -14.09 -3.48
N LYS A 126 -17.61 -13.57 -2.81
CA LYS A 126 -17.77 -12.13 -2.58
C LYS A 126 -16.62 -11.55 -1.75
N ALA A 127 -16.14 -12.28 -0.75
CA ALA A 127 -15.00 -11.85 0.05
C ALA A 127 -13.71 -11.77 -0.79
N ASN A 128 -13.50 -12.72 -1.70
CA ASN A 128 -12.38 -12.70 -2.64
C ASN A 128 -12.49 -11.51 -3.60
N ASP A 129 -13.68 -11.24 -4.15
CA ASP A 129 -13.92 -10.09 -5.04
C ASP A 129 -13.62 -8.76 -4.32
N ILE A 130 -14.05 -8.63 -3.05
CA ILE A 130 -13.74 -7.45 -2.23
C ILE A 130 -12.23 -7.34 -1.97
N ALA A 131 -11.55 -8.45 -1.68
CA ALA A 131 -10.10 -8.46 -1.48
C ALA A 131 -9.36 -8.03 -2.75
N GLU A 132 -9.79 -8.49 -3.92
CA GLU A 132 -9.24 -8.05 -5.21
C GLU A 132 -9.42 -6.55 -5.45
N GLN A 133 -10.62 -6.02 -5.17
CA GLN A 133 -10.87 -4.58 -5.24
C GLN A 133 -10.01 -3.79 -4.25
N GLN A 134 -9.81 -4.31 -3.03
CA GLN A 134 -8.93 -3.67 -2.05
C GLN A 134 -7.49 -3.62 -2.53
N MET A 135 -6.99 -4.71 -3.13
CA MET A 135 -5.64 -4.72 -3.71
C MET A 135 -5.47 -3.63 -4.78
N LEU A 136 -6.44 -3.52 -5.71
CA LEU A 136 -6.44 -2.48 -6.75
C LEU A 136 -6.46 -1.06 -6.15
N ILE A 137 -7.30 -0.83 -5.12
CA ILE A 137 -7.35 0.46 -4.43
C ILE A 137 -6.02 0.78 -3.75
N THR A 138 -5.40 -0.20 -3.07
CA THR A 138 -4.12 0.00 -2.40
C THR A 138 -2.98 0.28 -3.38
N GLU A 139 -2.99 -0.35 -4.55
CA GLU A 139 -2.03 -0.08 -5.63
C GLU A 139 -2.19 1.36 -6.13
N GLN A 140 -3.42 1.78 -6.44
CA GLN A 140 -3.71 3.16 -6.85
C GLN A 140 -3.33 4.19 -5.77
N GLN A 141 -3.53 3.87 -4.49
CA GLN A 141 -3.11 4.74 -3.39
C GLN A 141 -1.59 4.86 -3.31
N ALA A 142 -0.83 3.78 -3.53
CA ALA A 142 0.62 3.82 -3.57
C ALA A 142 1.12 4.74 -4.70
N ASP A 143 0.55 4.62 -5.90
CA ASP A 143 0.88 5.49 -7.04
C ASP A 143 0.57 6.96 -6.77
N LEU A 144 -0.57 7.25 -6.14
CA LEU A 144 -0.96 8.61 -5.78
C LEU A 144 -0.02 9.20 -4.72
N LEU A 145 0.36 8.40 -3.72
CA LEU A 145 1.31 8.82 -2.69
C LEU A 145 2.69 9.12 -3.29
N GLU A 146 3.17 8.31 -4.22
CA GLU A 146 4.44 8.57 -4.92
C GLU A 146 4.41 9.90 -5.68
N LYS A 147 3.32 10.16 -6.42
CA LYS A 147 3.12 11.44 -7.12
C LYS A 147 3.07 12.62 -6.16
N GLN A 148 2.35 12.49 -5.05
CA GLN A 148 2.27 13.53 -4.03
C GLN A 148 3.63 13.82 -3.39
N ILE A 149 4.44 12.79 -3.12
CA ILE A 149 5.79 12.97 -2.59
C ILE A 149 6.66 13.75 -3.59
N LYS A 150 6.62 13.38 -4.87
CA LYS A 150 7.36 14.11 -5.91
C LYS A 150 6.92 15.57 -6.01
N GLU A 151 5.60 15.83 -6.05
CA GLU A 151 5.07 17.20 -6.08
C GLU A 151 5.44 18.00 -4.84
N ALA A 152 5.39 17.39 -3.65
CA ALA A 152 5.80 18.04 -2.40
C ALA A 152 7.29 18.38 -2.38
N GLN A 153 8.15 17.53 -2.97
CA GLN A 153 9.59 17.81 -3.11
C GLN A 153 9.84 19.01 -4.03
N VAL A 154 9.13 19.10 -5.16
CA VAL A 154 9.20 20.25 -6.07
C VAL A 154 8.70 21.52 -5.39
N GLN A 155 7.59 21.45 -4.66
CA GLN A 155 7.08 22.59 -3.88
C GLN A 155 8.09 23.04 -2.82
N ASN A 156 8.68 22.10 -2.07
CA ASN A 156 9.69 22.39 -1.06
C ASN A 156 10.92 23.09 -1.68
N PHE A 157 11.39 22.60 -2.83
CA PHE A 157 12.47 23.22 -3.59
C PHE A 157 12.19 24.71 -3.87
N PHE A 158 11.04 25.02 -4.46
CA PHE A 158 10.67 26.41 -4.77
C PHE A 158 10.41 27.26 -3.53
N ASN A 159 9.83 26.67 -2.48
CA ASN A 159 9.62 27.33 -1.20
C ASN A 159 10.94 27.73 -0.52
N ILE A 160 12.05 27.04 -0.79
CA ILE A 160 13.38 27.44 -0.32
C ILE A 160 14.05 28.39 -1.32
N LEU A 161 13.93 28.12 -2.62
CA LEU A 161 14.55 28.93 -3.67
C LEU A 161 14.06 30.38 -3.64
N PHE A 162 12.75 30.64 -3.62
CA PHE A 162 12.23 32.00 -3.70
C PHE A 162 12.67 32.91 -2.53
N PRO A 163 12.64 32.46 -1.26
CA PRO A 163 13.25 33.22 -0.17
C PRO A 163 14.75 33.48 -0.37
N LEU A 164 15.49 32.53 -0.93
CA LEU A 164 16.89 32.76 -1.27
C LEU A 164 17.01 33.87 -2.31
N LEU A 165 16.22 33.85 -3.39
CA LEU A 165 16.20 34.90 -4.42
C LEU A 165 15.88 36.29 -3.83
N ASN A 166 14.89 36.35 -2.93
CA ASN A 166 14.51 37.60 -2.27
C ASN A 166 15.64 38.23 -1.43
N ARG A 167 16.60 37.42 -0.96
CA ARG A 167 17.79 37.94 -0.25
C ARG A 167 18.81 38.60 -1.18
N LYS A 168 18.72 38.43 -2.51
CA LYS A 168 19.64 39.04 -3.49
C LYS A 168 19.74 40.54 -3.25
N LYS A 169 18.59 41.19 -3.06
CA LYS A 169 18.51 42.65 -2.86
C LYS A 169 19.45 43.13 -1.76
N THR A 170 19.47 42.45 -0.61
CA THR A 170 20.38 42.81 0.49
C THR A 170 21.84 42.66 0.11
N TYR A 171 22.22 41.55 -0.54
CA TYR A 171 23.60 41.35 -0.97
C TYR A 171 24.02 42.31 -2.07
N TYR A 172 23.11 42.67 -2.97
CA TYR A 172 23.28 43.68 -4.00
C TYR A 172 23.50 45.05 -3.35
N GLU A 173 22.60 45.52 -2.49
CA GLU A 173 22.67 46.84 -1.85
C GLU A 173 23.96 47.03 -1.06
N ILE A 174 24.32 46.04 -0.23
CA ILE A 174 25.58 46.06 0.52
C ILE A 174 26.78 46.13 -0.43
N ALA A 175 26.76 45.37 -1.53
CA ALA A 175 27.86 45.33 -2.48
C ALA A 175 27.93 46.57 -3.39
N ASP A 176 26.82 47.29 -3.54
CA ASP A 176 26.74 48.51 -4.35
C ASP A 176 27.22 49.74 -3.57
N GLU A 177 27.03 49.73 -2.24
CA GLU A 177 27.47 50.77 -1.31
C GLU A 177 28.94 50.59 -0.88
N LEU A 178 29.86 51.25 -1.57
CA LEU A 178 31.28 51.25 -1.19
C LEU A 178 31.48 51.89 0.21
N PRO A 179 31.89 51.15 1.26
CA PRO A 179 32.09 51.67 2.60
C PRO A 179 33.46 52.32 2.66
N VAL A 180 33.51 53.64 2.62
CA VAL A 180 34.78 54.37 2.55
C VAL A 180 35.11 55.05 3.88
N PHE A 181 36.28 54.71 4.45
CA PHE A 181 37.00 55.54 5.41
C PHE A 181 38.01 56.44 4.67
N GLY A 182 37.87 57.77 4.78
CA GLY A 182 38.75 58.80 4.21
C GLY A 182 38.38 59.31 2.79
N SER A 183 38.65 60.58 2.47
CA SER A 183 38.25 61.23 1.21
C SER A 183 39.26 61.07 0.06
N SER A 184 38.76 60.79 -1.14
CA SER A 184 39.51 60.97 -2.40
C SER A 184 38.53 61.23 -3.54
N ALA A 185 38.93 62.03 -4.54
CA ALA A 185 38.05 62.40 -5.66
C ALA A 185 37.47 61.18 -6.40
N TYR A 186 38.25 60.11 -6.54
CA TYR A 186 37.79 58.85 -7.13
C TYR A 186 36.76 58.12 -6.25
N ARG A 187 36.94 58.13 -4.93
CA ARG A 187 36.01 57.50 -3.98
C ARG A 187 34.68 58.24 -3.93
N ASP A 188 34.73 59.57 -3.91
CA ASP A 188 33.53 60.42 -3.90
C ASP A 188 32.73 60.25 -5.20
N SER A 189 33.43 60.08 -6.34
CA SER A 189 32.80 59.78 -7.63
C SER A 189 32.10 58.41 -7.63
N ILE A 190 32.74 57.33 -7.13
CA ILE A 190 32.12 56.01 -7.07
C ILE A 190 30.90 56.01 -6.13
N LYS A 191 31.03 56.66 -4.97
CA LYS A 191 29.94 56.77 -3.99
C LYS A 191 28.70 57.45 -4.58
N ASN A 192 28.89 58.45 -5.43
CA ASN A 192 27.78 59.18 -6.07
C ASN A 192 27.14 58.42 -7.24
N GLU A 193 27.82 57.43 -7.84
CA GLU A 193 27.37 56.73 -9.05
C GLU A 193 26.95 55.26 -8.85
N SER A 194 27.36 54.62 -7.75
CA SER A 194 27.30 53.17 -7.45
C SER A 194 28.51 52.35 -7.91
N THR A 195 28.86 51.34 -7.10
CA THR A 195 29.95 50.39 -7.38
C THR A 195 29.64 49.56 -8.63
N PHE A 196 28.40 49.09 -8.77
CA PHE A 196 27.96 48.30 -9.91
C PHE A 196 27.96 49.10 -11.21
N LYS A 197 27.51 50.37 -11.17
CA LYS A 197 27.56 51.24 -12.35
C LYS A 197 29.00 51.49 -12.80
N THR A 198 29.89 51.75 -11.84
CA THR A 198 31.33 51.94 -12.09
C THR A 198 31.94 50.70 -12.75
N LEU A 199 31.65 49.51 -12.22
CA LEU A 199 32.18 48.25 -12.73
C LEU A 199 31.59 47.83 -14.07
N HIS A 200 30.35 48.17 -14.35
CA HIS A 200 29.77 47.94 -15.66
C HIS A 200 30.45 48.77 -16.75
N MET A 201 30.70 50.05 -16.48
CA MET A 201 31.48 50.90 -17.39
C MET A 201 32.92 50.38 -17.55
N ALA A 202 33.51 49.87 -16.46
CA ALA A 202 34.81 49.21 -16.50
C ALA A 202 34.80 47.99 -17.43
N ALA A 203 33.81 47.09 -17.28
CA ALA A 203 33.71 45.89 -18.08
C ALA A 203 33.60 46.21 -19.57
N LEU A 204 32.72 47.16 -19.94
CA LEU A 204 32.58 47.61 -21.32
C LEU A 204 33.90 48.12 -21.89
N LYS A 205 34.61 48.98 -21.15
CA LYS A 205 35.88 49.56 -21.60
C LYS A 205 37.00 48.51 -21.69
N ILE A 206 37.06 47.58 -20.73
CA ILE A 206 38.07 46.53 -20.70
C ILE A 206 37.86 45.57 -21.88
N TYR A 207 36.62 45.14 -22.13
CA TYR A 207 36.31 44.21 -23.21
C TYR A 207 36.51 44.86 -24.58
N ASP A 208 36.03 46.09 -24.79
CA ASP A 208 36.28 46.85 -26.03
C ASP A 208 37.78 47.07 -26.29
N ASN A 209 38.55 47.42 -25.26
CA ASN A 209 40.01 47.57 -25.39
C ASN A 209 40.70 46.23 -25.70
N PHE A 210 40.25 45.14 -25.06
CA PHE A 210 40.78 43.81 -25.31
C PHE A 210 40.53 43.39 -26.77
N GLU A 211 39.29 43.51 -27.25
CA GLU A 211 38.88 43.17 -28.61
C GLU A 211 39.67 43.98 -29.65
N LYS A 212 39.84 45.29 -29.44
CA LYS A 212 40.66 46.16 -30.31
C LYS A 212 42.14 45.80 -30.32
N SER A 213 42.68 45.32 -29.20
CA SER A 213 44.12 45.02 -29.07
C SER A 213 44.51 43.66 -29.66
N HIS A 214 43.55 42.74 -29.78
CA HIS A 214 43.83 41.34 -30.13
C HIS A 214 43.37 40.96 -31.55
N GLY A 215 42.42 41.67 -32.17
CA GLY A 215 41.95 41.39 -33.53
C GLY A 215 41.28 40.02 -33.69
N ASP A 216 41.22 39.48 -34.92
CA ASP A 216 40.57 38.19 -35.25
C ASP A 216 41.46 36.95 -35.01
N GLY A 217 42.55 37.09 -34.25
CA GLY A 217 43.51 36.02 -34.02
C GLY A 217 43.03 34.97 -33.01
N PHE A 218 43.33 33.69 -33.24
CA PHE A 218 43.11 32.63 -32.26
C PHE A 218 44.04 32.83 -31.04
N ILE A 219 43.46 32.96 -29.84
CA ILE A 219 44.19 33.19 -28.59
C ILE A 219 43.77 32.13 -27.59
N HIS A 220 44.75 31.52 -26.91
CA HIS A 220 44.47 30.55 -25.87
C HIS A 220 43.78 31.20 -24.66
N LYS A 221 42.81 30.50 -24.05
CA LYS A 221 42.03 30.97 -22.90
C LYS A 221 42.89 31.57 -21.78
N ASP A 222 44.03 30.95 -21.47
CA ASP A 222 44.95 31.43 -20.44
C ASP A 222 45.58 32.80 -20.74
N GLU A 223 45.87 33.06 -22.02
CA GLU A 223 46.42 34.35 -22.47
C GLU A 223 45.35 35.44 -22.41
N ILE A 224 44.11 35.12 -22.80
CA ILE A 224 42.95 36.01 -22.66
C ILE A 224 42.78 36.41 -21.19
N LEU A 225 42.74 35.42 -20.29
CA LEU A 225 42.59 35.66 -18.86
C LEU A 225 43.75 36.51 -18.29
N LYS A 226 44.99 36.24 -18.71
CA LYS A 226 46.16 37.02 -18.29
C LYS A 226 46.07 38.48 -18.72
N SER A 227 45.68 38.74 -19.98
CA SER A 227 45.50 40.09 -20.52
C SER A 227 44.38 40.84 -19.79
N LEU A 228 43.23 40.21 -19.59
CA LEU A 228 42.09 40.84 -18.90
C LEU A 228 42.39 41.14 -17.43
N ARG A 229 43.06 40.23 -16.70
CA ARG A 229 43.50 40.48 -15.32
C ARG A 229 44.37 41.72 -15.21
N LYS A 230 45.32 41.89 -16.14
CA LYS A 230 46.18 43.07 -16.20
C LYS A 230 45.35 44.35 -16.42
N MET A 231 44.43 44.34 -17.38
CA MET A 231 43.56 45.49 -17.69
C MET A 231 42.64 45.89 -16.53
N ILE A 232 42.12 44.93 -15.75
CA ILE A 232 41.26 45.20 -14.59
C ILE A 232 42.00 46.02 -13.51
N VAL A 233 43.27 45.69 -13.26
CA VAL A 233 44.07 46.33 -12.21
C VAL A 233 44.58 47.71 -12.64
N GLU A 234 44.88 47.89 -13.93
CA GLU A 234 45.56 49.09 -14.44
C GLU A 234 44.66 50.30 -14.69
N ILE A 235 43.32 50.18 -14.56
CA ILE A 235 42.39 51.26 -14.89
C ILE A 235 41.70 51.82 -13.62
N PRO A 236 42.16 52.96 -13.08
CA PRO A 236 41.42 53.71 -12.06
C PRO A 236 40.12 54.31 -12.63
N PRO A 237 39.04 54.42 -11.83
CA PRO A 237 38.90 53.97 -10.44
C PRO A 237 38.41 52.51 -10.31
N TYR A 238 38.37 51.76 -11.40
CA TYR A 238 37.72 50.45 -11.47
C TYR A 238 38.38 49.39 -10.59
N GLY A 239 39.71 49.42 -10.47
CA GLY A 239 40.45 48.52 -9.59
C GLY A 239 40.00 48.59 -8.12
N LEU A 240 39.61 49.78 -7.63
CA LEU A 240 39.11 49.96 -6.26
C LEU A 240 37.73 49.30 -6.10
N ALA A 241 36.80 49.62 -7.00
CA ALA A 241 35.45 49.05 -7.00
C ALA A 241 35.48 47.52 -7.14
N TYR A 242 36.38 47.01 -7.99
CA TYR A 242 36.53 45.58 -8.24
C TYR A 242 37.10 44.86 -7.01
N SER A 243 38.14 45.42 -6.39
CA SER A 243 38.74 44.87 -5.17
C SER A 243 37.74 44.85 -4.01
N TYR A 244 36.92 45.89 -3.88
CA TYR A 244 35.85 45.93 -2.89
C TYR A 244 34.81 44.83 -3.16
N LEU A 245 34.26 44.78 -4.39
CA LEU A 245 33.22 43.83 -4.76
C LEU A 245 33.67 42.37 -4.51
N LYS A 246 34.93 42.06 -4.79
CA LYS A 246 35.52 40.74 -4.51
C LYS A 246 35.44 40.31 -3.04
N GLY A 247 35.48 41.26 -2.11
CA GLY A 247 35.37 41.02 -0.67
C GLY A 247 33.91 40.99 -0.17
N THR A 248 32.93 41.23 -1.04
CA THR A 248 31.51 41.17 -0.67
C THR A 248 30.96 39.76 -0.81
N LYS A 249 29.81 39.51 -0.16
CA LYS A 249 29.08 38.24 -0.27
C LYS A 249 28.31 38.07 -1.57
N TYR A 250 28.34 39.05 -2.48
CA TYR A 250 27.55 39.04 -3.71
C TYR A 250 27.87 37.82 -4.60
N LYS A 251 29.16 37.58 -4.86
CA LYS A 251 29.64 36.41 -5.61
C LYS A 251 29.33 35.10 -4.90
N GLU A 252 29.55 35.06 -3.58
CA GLU A 252 29.30 33.87 -2.77
C GLU A 252 27.83 33.48 -2.77
N TYR A 253 26.94 34.48 -2.70
CA TYR A 253 25.50 34.30 -2.80
C TYR A 253 25.09 33.76 -4.18
N PHE A 254 25.66 34.29 -5.27
CA PHE A 254 25.43 33.78 -6.62
C PHE A 254 25.80 32.29 -6.74
N LEU A 255 27.01 31.93 -6.29
CA LEU A 255 27.47 30.55 -6.27
C LEU A 255 26.65 29.65 -5.32
N TYR A 256 26.22 30.19 -4.19
CA TYR A 256 25.41 29.46 -3.22
C TYR A 256 24.08 29.00 -3.83
N ILE A 257 23.40 29.87 -4.58
CA ILE A 257 22.13 29.52 -5.22
C ILE A 257 22.35 28.48 -6.33
N ILE A 258 23.38 28.64 -7.17
CA ILE A 258 23.70 27.63 -8.18
C ILE A 258 23.93 26.27 -7.53
N ASN A 259 24.79 26.22 -6.49
CA ASN A 259 25.07 24.99 -5.75
C ASN A 259 23.82 24.41 -5.08
N PHE A 260 22.93 25.26 -4.55
CA PHE A 260 21.67 24.82 -3.97
C PHE A 260 20.79 24.13 -5.02
N ILE A 261 20.63 24.73 -6.20
CA ILE A 261 19.82 24.18 -7.30
C ILE A 261 20.40 22.84 -7.77
N GLU A 262 21.72 22.76 -7.96
CA GLU A 262 22.39 21.54 -8.40
C GLU A 262 22.26 20.39 -7.41
N LYS A 263 22.49 20.69 -6.14
CA LYS A 263 22.60 19.68 -5.08
C LYS A 263 21.27 19.36 -4.41
N PHE A 264 20.17 20.02 -4.78
CA PHE A 264 18.85 19.69 -4.23
C PHE A 264 18.46 18.27 -4.63
N GLU A 265 18.10 17.45 -3.64
CA GLU A 265 17.71 16.06 -3.83
C GLU A 265 16.19 15.91 -3.98
N GLY A 266 15.74 14.87 -4.69
CA GLY A 266 14.31 14.55 -4.82
C GLY A 266 13.55 15.32 -5.90
N ILE A 267 14.23 16.10 -6.74
CA ILE A 267 13.62 16.72 -7.93
C ILE A 267 14.33 16.29 -9.19
N ASP A 268 13.61 16.29 -10.31
CA ASP A 268 14.21 15.88 -11.58
C ASP A 268 15.08 17.00 -12.20
N LYS A 269 15.84 16.64 -13.23
CA LYS A 269 16.73 17.59 -13.91
C LYS A 269 15.96 18.77 -14.51
N LYS A 270 14.74 18.54 -15.00
CA LYS A 270 13.92 19.58 -15.64
C LYS A 270 13.48 20.62 -14.61
N ASP A 271 13.09 20.19 -13.41
CA ASP A 271 12.74 21.11 -12.31
C ASP A 271 13.95 21.98 -11.90
N LYS A 272 15.15 21.40 -11.87
CA LYS A 272 16.41 22.14 -11.63
C LYS A 272 16.70 23.16 -12.73
N GLU A 273 16.54 22.78 -14.00
CA GLU A 273 16.71 23.68 -15.15
C GLU A 273 15.73 24.86 -15.10
N VAL A 274 14.48 24.62 -14.68
CA VAL A 274 13.49 25.68 -14.45
C VAL A 274 13.93 26.60 -13.31
N GLY A 275 14.36 26.05 -12.18
CA GLY A 275 14.89 26.83 -11.05
C GLY A 275 16.09 27.70 -11.44
N MET A 276 17.02 27.15 -12.22
CA MET A 276 18.18 27.88 -12.75
C MET A 276 17.75 29.00 -13.68
N SER A 277 16.81 28.74 -14.60
CA SER A 277 16.30 29.75 -15.52
C SER A 277 15.63 30.92 -14.80
N ILE A 278 14.83 30.62 -13.76
CA ILE A 278 14.21 31.65 -12.91
C ILE A 278 15.29 32.47 -12.21
N PHE A 279 16.28 31.81 -11.59
CA PHE A 279 17.38 32.50 -10.91
C PHE A 279 18.14 33.43 -11.86
N LEU A 280 18.54 32.94 -13.05
CA LEU A 280 19.31 33.74 -14.01
C LEU A 280 18.49 34.88 -14.62
N SER A 281 17.17 34.71 -14.76
CA SER A 281 16.28 35.76 -15.28
C SER A 281 16.19 37.00 -14.37
N ASP A 282 16.51 36.85 -13.09
CA ASP A 282 16.47 37.94 -12.11
C ASP A 282 17.68 38.89 -12.23
N PHE A 283 18.71 38.54 -13.01
CA PHE A 283 19.91 39.37 -13.16
C PHE A 283 19.79 40.36 -14.32
N SER A 284 20.07 41.63 -14.03
CA SER A 284 20.19 42.66 -15.06
C SER A 284 21.45 42.48 -15.90
N THR A 285 21.45 43.05 -17.12
CA THR A 285 22.64 43.13 -17.98
C THR A 285 23.85 43.68 -17.22
N ARG A 286 23.65 44.69 -16.37
CA ARG A 286 24.70 45.29 -15.53
C ARG A 286 25.33 44.26 -14.59
N GLU A 287 24.49 43.50 -13.89
CA GLU A 287 24.93 42.45 -12.96
C GLU A 287 25.68 41.33 -13.71
N LEU A 288 25.23 40.95 -14.91
CA LEU A 288 25.89 39.93 -15.71
C LEU A 288 27.29 40.37 -16.17
N TYR A 289 27.48 41.63 -16.58
CA TYR A 289 28.82 42.17 -16.84
C TYR A 289 29.73 42.08 -15.60
N ILE A 290 29.18 42.32 -14.42
CA ILE A 290 29.95 42.27 -13.18
C ILE A 290 30.31 40.82 -12.81
N ILE A 291 29.37 39.88 -12.97
CA ILE A 291 29.63 38.45 -12.79
C ILE A 291 30.73 38.01 -13.76
N SER A 292 30.70 38.48 -15.01
CA SER A 292 31.75 38.17 -16.00
C SER A 292 33.13 38.66 -15.56
N LEU A 293 33.24 39.87 -14.98
CA LEU A 293 34.49 40.37 -14.41
C LEU A 293 34.98 39.51 -13.24
N LEU A 294 34.09 39.16 -12.30
CA LEU A 294 34.43 38.32 -11.15
C LEU A 294 34.84 36.90 -11.56
N THR A 295 34.40 36.45 -12.73
CA THR A 295 34.70 35.11 -13.27
C THR A 295 36.16 34.99 -13.72
N ILE A 296 36.77 36.07 -14.20
CA ILE A 296 38.14 36.07 -14.76
C ILE A 296 39.21 35.58 -13.76
N GLU A 297 38.97 35.74 -12.45
CA GLU A 297 39.87 35.33 -11.38
C GLU A 297 39.36 34.14 -10.55
N ASN A 298 38.23 33.53 -10.93
CA ASN A 298 37.60 32.47 -10.14
C ASN A 298 37.23 31.27 -11.01
N GLU A 299 38.05 30.21 -10.93
CA GLU A 299 37.87 28.98 -11.71
C GLU A 299 36.54 28.27 -11.43
N ILE A 300 36.12 28.22 -10.16
CA ILE A 300 34.84 27.60 -9.76
C ILE A 300 33.66 28.35 -10.40
N LEU A 301 33.69 29.68 -10.35
CA LEU A 301 32.66 30.50 -10.99
C LEU A 301 32.72 30.35 -12.51
N MET A 302 33.91 30.26 -13.11
CA MET A 302 34.10 30.01 -14.55
C MET A 302 33.42 28.72 -14.99
N GLU A 303 33.67 27.64 -14.28
CA GLU A 303 33.01 26.35 -14.54
C GLU A 303 31.48 26.50 -14.49
N LYS A 304 30.97 27.12 -13.42
CA LYS A 304 29.52 27.25 -13.20
C LYS A 304 28.82 28.15 -14.21
N VAL A 305 29.43 29.27 -14.61
CA VAL A 305 28.78 30.18 -15.57
C VAL A 305 28.75 29.60 -16.98
N ILE A 306 29.73 28.75 -17.32
CA ILE A 306 29.77 28.00 -18.59
C ILE A 306 28.71 26.90 -18.56
N GLU A 307 28.75 26.03 -17.55
CA GLU A 307 27.82 24.89 -17.36
C GLU A 307 26.34 25.32 -17.45
N HIS A 308 26.01 26.46 -16.82
CA HIS A 308 24.63 26.97 -16.78
C HIS A 308 24.34 28.04 -17.84
N LYS A 309 25.25 28.25 -18.79
CA LYS A 309 25.08 29.15 -19.94
C LYS A 309 24.64 30.56 -19.53
N VAL A 310 25.22 31.08 -18.46
CA VAL A 310 24.82 32.35 -17.82
C VAL A 310 24.88 33.53 -18.80
N PHE A 311 25.83 33.49 -19.75
CA PHE A 311 26.05 34.56 -20.73
C PHE A 311 25.49 34.25 -22.12
N ARG A 312 24.57 33.29 -22.23
CA ARG A 312 24.00 32.86 -23.51
C ARG A 312 23.50 34.02 -24.38
N SER A 313 22.81 34.99 -23.78
CA SER A 313 22.28 36.14 -24.50
C SER A 313 23.36 37.06 -25.09
N PHE A 314 24.53 37.16 -24.44
CA PHE A 314 25.66 37.94 -24.97
C PHE A 314 26.35 37.18 -26.11
N ILE A 315 26.53 35.87 -25.97
CA ILE A 315 27.15 35.02 -26.98
C ILE A 315 26.28 34.97 -28.24
N GLU A 316 24.97 34.78 -28.10
CA GLU A 316 24.04 34.78 -29.25
C GLU A 316 23.92 36.14 -29.95
N ALA A 317 24.19 37.24 -29.25
CA ALA A 317 24.22 38.58 -29.82
C ALA A 317 25.52 38.89 -30.58
N ASP A 318 26.60 38.15 -30.31
CA ASP A 318 27.90 38.33 -30.95
C ASP A 318 27.94 37.65 -32.32
N ARG A 319 27.77 38.45 -33.37
CA ARG A 319 27.77 37.97 -34.76
C ARG A 319 29.13 37.49 -35.25
N ASN A 320 30.21 38.01 -34.68
CA ASN A 320 31.56 37.75 -35.16
C ASN A 320 32.26 36.64 -34.37
N GLY A 321 31.73 36.30 -33.18
CA GLY A 321 32.31 35.29 -32.30
C GLY A 321 33.59 35.72 -31.60
N ASN A 322 33.96 37.00 -31.72
CA ASN A 322 35.24 37.54 -31.25
C ASN A 322 35.09 38.32 -29.93
N SER A 323 33.88 38.43 -29.39
CA SER A 323 33.68 39.10 -28.11
C SER A 323 34.32 38.30 -26.97
N VAL A 324 34.66 39.00 -25.89
CA VAL A 324 35.14 38.33 -24.66
C VAL A 324 34.16 37.26 -24.18
N PHE A 325 32.86 37.47 -24.37
CA PHE A 325 31.84 36.51 -23.96
C PHE A 325 31.91 35.21 -24.77
N SER A 326 32.00 35.32 -26.09
CA SER A 326 32.18 34.17 -26.97
C SER A 326 33.51 33.47 -26.72
N LEU A 327 34.60 34.21 -26.56
CA LEU A 327 35.94 33.62 -26.40
C LEU A 327 36.16 32.90 -25.07
N LEU A 328 35.54 33.36 -23.98
CA LEU A 328 35.76 32.80 -22.63
C LEU A 328 34.66 31.89 -22.13
N PHE A 329 33.41 32.17 -22.50
CA PHE A 329 32.24 31.56 -21.88
C PHE A 329 31.38 30.75 -22.86
N SER A 330 31.76 30.64 -24.13
CA SER A 330 31.17 29.63 -25.01
C SER A 330 31.55 28.23 -24.52
N GLU A 331 30.58 27.32 -24.47
CA GLU A 331 30.81 25.88 -24.32
C GLU A 331 31.44 25.28 -25.58
#